data_AF-A3SLK5-F1
#
_entry.id   AF-A3SLK5-F1
#
_cell.length_a   1.000
_cell.length_b   1.000
_cell.length_c   1.000
_cell.angle_alpha   90.00
_cell.angle_beta   90.00
_cell.angle_gamma   90.00
#
_symmetry.space_group_name_H-M   'P 1'
#
loop_
_entity.id
_entity.type
_entity.pdbx_description
1 polymer ?
#
loop_
_entity_poly.entity_id
_entity_poly.type
_entity_poly.pdbx_seq_one_letter_code
_entity_poly.pdbx_strand_id
1 'polypeptide(L)'
;MNSGTDFNLFSGPCVELSTKRFDELRKDLEALQALKNEREIEAKFTQLASLFIEKASERPGASSAVKIFRNGETRVIFENDDKLSVEAEHRGASQVFFFLRDVTHSHKHHSPSSDTILDVTPLSEGPQAWKRETLYSLYRWVIHRKRDQSLAELVNCKGVLSYAKAFEEIHCDQRSATLRSYVSTKRALPKRRPFAKLPTYNHQTTMDSVNASIEAQRDRLLRPSFSSTFFSKGLPCFAALISIVSPLYLQVSDEHFGGQQMAVTRVAQWLTANILVVVGGAFLVSFLAMRSAYSKSKFFSSNLQHDLLRVVISLTPKRNFVIAFFLIAILSVLGVALGAAWFAWEAEAQPIWQAFNRV
;
A
#
# COMPACT_ATOMS: atom_id res chain seq x y z
N MET A 1 8.08 -23.23 34.41
CA MET A 1 6.95 -23.25 33.47
C MET A 1 6.25 -24.58 33.63
N ASN A 2 4.99 -24.59 34.06
CA ASN A 2 4.19 -25.81 34.10
C ASN A 2 4.24 -26.43 32.71
N SER A 3 4.59 -27.72 32.63
CA SER A 3 4.44 -28.55 31.43
C SER A 3 2.95 -28.79 31.18
N GLY A 4 2.20 -27.70 30.99
CA GLY A 4 0.81 -27.74 30.60
C GLY A 4 0.72 -28.65 29.40
N THR A 5 -0.05 -29.72 29.55
CA THR A 5 -0.19 -30.79 28.56
C THR A 5 -0.35 -30.18 27.17
N ASP A 6 0.43 -30.69 26.23
CA ASP A 6 0.25 -30.42 24.80
C ASP A 6 -1.25 -30.59 24.45
N PHE A 7 -1.74 -29.84 23.48
CA PHE A 7 -3.11 -30.06 23.01
C PHE A 7 -3.26 -31.51 22.52
N ASN A 8 -4.46 -32.07 22.69
CA ASN A 8 -4.77 -33.42 22.22
C ASN A 8 -4.34 -33.58 20.75
N LEU A 9 -3.79 -34.74 20.42
CA LEU A 9 -3.50 -35.08 19.03
C LEU A 9 -4.82 -35.12 18.27
N PHE A 10 -4.97 -34.25 17.28
CA PHE A 10 -6.11 -34.31 16.38
C PHE A 10 -5.69 -35.14 15.16
N SER A 11 -6.33 -36.27 14.93
CA SER A 11 -6.13 -37.07 13.71
C SER A 11 -7.39 -37.10 12.87
N GLY A 12 -7.22 -37.15 11.56
CA GLY A 12 -8.33 -37.21 10.63
C GLY A 12 -7.86 -37.41 9.18
N PRO A 13 -8.80 -37.74 8.29
CA PRO A 13 -8.48 -37.91 6.88
C PRO A 13 -8.10 -36.57 6.23
N CYS A 14 -6.97 -36.52 5.54
CA CYS A 14 -6.55 -35.36 4.77
C CYS A 14 -7.02 -35.53 3.33
N VAL A 15 -8.06 -34.77 2.96
CA VAL A 15 -8.73 -34.97 1.67
C VAL A 15 -8.67 -33.71 0.83
N GLU A 16 -8.08 -33.83 -0.36
CA GLU A 16 -8.20 -32.80 -1.38
C GLU A 16 -9.68 -32.68 -1.80
N LEU A 17 -10.26 -31.50 -1.56
CA LEU A 17 -11.62 -31.20 -1.98
C LEU A 17 -11.61 -30.62 -3.38
N SER A 18 -12.42 -31.18 -4.28
CA SER A 18 -12.72 -30.52 -5.55
C SER A 18 -13.44 -29.20 -5.27
N THR A 19 -13.29 -28.21 -6.16
CA THR A 19 -13.95 -26.89 -6.04
C THR A 19 -15.45 -27.03 -5.78
N LYS A 20 -16.12 -27.91 -6.53
CA LYS A 20 -17.55 -28.20 -6.34
C LYS A 20 -17.85 -28.68 -4.92
N ARG A 21 -17.04 -29.59 -4.38
CA ARG A 21 -17.26 -30.14 -3.04
C ARG A 21 -16.94 -29.13 -1.95
N PHE A 22 -15.94 -28.28 -2.18
CA PHE A 22 -15.65 -27.15 -1.31
C PHE A 22 -16.84 -26.17 -1.27
N ASP A 23 -17.45 -25.86 -2.41
CA ASP A 23 -18.64 -25.00 -2.48
C ASP A 23 -19.85 -25.62 -1.76
N GLU A 24 -20.04 -26.93 -1.88
CA GLU A 24 -21.07 -27.67 -1.13
C GLU A 24 -20.81 -27.56 0.39
N LEU A 25 -19.59 -27.85 0.84
CA LEU A 25 -19.22 -27.75 2.26
C LEU A 25 -19.34 -26.32 2.78
N ARG A 26 -18.98 -25.34 1.95
CA ARG A 26 -19.13 -23.92 2.27
C ARG A 26 -20.59 -23.55 2.50
N LYS A 27 -21.51 -24.01 1.64
CA LYS A 27 -22.96 -23.79 1.84
C LYS A 27 -23.45 -24.42 3.14
N ASP A 28 -22.97 -25.62 3.47
CA ASP A 28 -23.30 -26.30 4.73
C ASP A 28 -22.79 -25.49 5.94
N LEU A 29 -21.60 -24.88 5.85
CA LEU A 29 -21.04 -24.01 6.89
C LEU A 29 -21.76 -22.64 6.97
N GLU A 30 -22.17 -22.05 5.85
CA GLU A 30 -22.96 -20.82 5.83
C GLU A 30 -24.33 -21.04 6.49
N ALA A 31 -24.92 -22.23 6.33
CA ALA A 31 -26.15 -22.61 7.04
C ALA A 31 -25.96 -22.69 8.56
N LEU A 32 -24.76 -23.04 9.07
CA LEU A 32 -24.46 -22.98 10.50
C LEU A 32 -24.47 -21.55 11.04
N GLN A 33 -23.98 -20.58 10.26
CA GLN A 33 -23.94 -19.17 10.68
C GLN A 33 -25.34 -18.56 10.86
N ALA A 34 -26.36 -19.13 10.21
CA ALA A 34 -27.74 -18.71 10.35
C ALA A 34 -28.39 -19.17 11.68
N LEU A 35 -27.81 -20.19 12.34
CA LEU A 35 -28.29 -20.69 13.62
C LEU A 35 -27.89 -19.71 14.73
N LYS A 36 -28.82 -19.41 15.64
CA LYS A 36 -28.58 -18.53 16.80
C LYS A 36 -28.32 -19.29 18.10
N ASN A 37 -28.72 -20.56 18.15
CA ASN A 37 -28.63 -21.41 19.33
C ASN A 37 -27.31 -22.17 19.31
N GLU A 38 -26.47 -21.95 20.32
CA GLU A 38 -25.15 -22.58 20.46
C GLU A 38 -25.22 -24.12 20.44
N ARG A 39 -26.26 -24.70 21.07
CA ARG A 39 -26.44 -26.17 21.07
C ARG A 39 -26.79 -26.73 19.70
N GLU A 40 -27.57 -25.98 18.91
CA GLU A 40 -27.92 -26.38 17.54
C GLU A 40 -26.71 -26.25 16.62
N ILE A 41 -25.90 -25.18 16.80
CA ILE A 41 -24.64 -25.00 16.09
C ILE A 41 -23.70 -26.18 16.37
N GLU A 42 -23.50 -26.51 17.66
CA GLU A 42 -22.62 -27.61 18.07
C GLU A 42 -23.09 -28.95 17.49
N ALA A 43 -24.37 -29.30 17.67
CA ALA A 43 -24.93 -30.55 17.14
C ALA A 43 -24.81 -30.65 15.61
N LYS A 44 -25.10 -29.56 14.90
CA LYS A 44 -25.01 -29.52 13.43
C LYS A 44 -23.57 -29.56 12.94
N PHE A 45 -22.65 -28.89 13.64
CA PHE A 45 -21.22 -28.94 13.36
C PHE A 45 -20.67 -30.36 13.56
N THR A 46 -21.01 -31.02 14.68
CA THR A 46 -20.61 -32.42 14.93
C THR A 46 -21.15 -33.35 13.84
N GLN A 47 -22.41 -33.19 13.43
CA GLN A 47 -22.98 -33.97 12.34
C GLN A 47 -22.22 -33.77 11.01
N LEU A 48 -21.92 -32.52 10.64
CA LEU A 48 -21.18 -32.20 9.43
C LEU A 48 -19.74 -32.72 9.49
N ALA A 49 -19.08 -32.60 10.63
CA ALA A 49 -17.74 -33.13 10.87
C ALA A 49 -17.71 -34.66 10.75
N SER A 50 -18.67 -35.37 11.35
CA SER A 50 -18.78 -36.83 11.22
C SER A 50 -19.01 -37.27 9.78
N LEU A 51 -19.95 -36.63 9.06
CA LEU A 51 -20.22 -36.93 7.66
C LEU A 51 -19.01 -36.64 6.77
N PHE A 52 -18.28 -35.57 7.07
CA PHE A 52 -17.03 -35.24 6.39
C PHE A 52 -15.99 -36.33 6.61
N ILE A 53 -15.73 -36.72 7.86
CA ILE A 53 -14.76 -37.75 8.24
C ILE A 53 -15.12 -39.09 7.57
N GLU A 54 -16.38 -39.48 7.61
CA GLU A 54 -16.88 -40.72 6.98
C GLU A 54 -16.58 -40.71 5.47
N LYS A 55 -17.07 -39.70 4.74
CA LYS A 55 -16.84 -39.57 3.30
C LYS A 55 -15.37 -39.39 2.92
N ALA A 56 -14.58 -38.83 3.83
CA ALA A 56 -13.17 -38.62 3.65
C ALA A 56 -12.38 -39.93 3.85
N SER A 57 -12.83 -40.80 4.77
CA SER A 57 -12.23 -42.13 5.01
C SER A 57 -12.45 -43.11 3.85
N GLU A 58 -13.52 -42.93 3.06
CA GLU A 58 -13.80 -43.74 1.87
C GLU A 58 -12.88 -43.42 0.69
N ARG A 59 -12.14 -42.30 0.75
CA ARG A 59 -11.28 -41.86 -0.35
C ARG A 59 -9.89 -42.46 -0.25
N PRO A 60 -9.27 -42.85 -1.38
CA PRO A 60 -7.85 -43.11 -1.42
C PRO A 60 -7.11 -41.80 -1.11
N GLY A 61 -6.56 -41.69 0.09
CA GLY A 61 -5.84 -40.51 0.58
C GLY A 61 -5.04 -40.86 1.84
N ALA A 62 -4.15 -39.95 2.26
CA ALA A 62 -3.45 -40.13 3.52
C ALA A 62 -4.31 -39.61 4.68
N SER A 63 -4.36 -40.40 5.76
CA SER A 63 -4.73 -39.87 7.07
C SER A 63 -3.60 -38.96 7.53
N SER A 64 -3.93 -37.83 8.15
CA SER A 64 -2.96 -36.96 8.80
C SER A 64 -3.29 -36.76 10.27
N ALA A 65 -2.25 -36.76 11.09
CA ALA A 65 -2.29 -36.38 12.49
C ALA A 65 -1.64 -35.02 12.64
N VAL A 66 -2.38 -34.09 13.23
CA VAL A 66 -1.94 -32.72 13.50
C VAL A 66 -1.68 -32.59 14.99
N LYS A 67 -0.45 -32.18 15.32
CA LYS A 67 -0.05 -31.84 16.68
C LYS A 67 0.24 -30.35 16.77
N ILE A 68 -0.54 -29.66 17.60
CA ILE A 68 -0.37 -28.23 17.89
C ILE A 68 0.25 -28.09 19.27
N PHE A 69 1.33 -27.34 19.36
CA PHE A 69 2.02 -27.06 20.61
C PHE A 69 1.66 -25.66 21.10
N ARG A 70 1.67 -25.46 22.43
CA ARG A 70 1.35 -24.15 23.05
C ARG A 70 2.27 -23.01 22.64
N ASN A 71 3.47 -23.32 22.14
CA ASN A 71 4.42 -22.35 21.62
C ASN A 71 4.16 -22.00 20.15
N GLY A 72 3.04 -22.42 19.56
CA GLY A 72 2.68 -22.15 18.17
C GLY A 72 3.33 -23.10 17.15
N GLU A 73 4.21 -24.01 17.58
CA GLU A 73 4.73 -25.05 16.69
C GLU A 73 3.57 -25.97 16.27
N THR A 74 3.50 -26.28 14.98
CA THR A 74 2.50 -27.19 14.43
C THR A 74 3.22 -28.26 13.63
N ARG A 75 2.86 -29.52 13.85
CA ARG A 75 3.36 -30.65 13.08
C ARG A 75 2.21 -31.38 12.43
N VAL A 76 2.36 -31.65 11.14
CA VAL A 76 1.45 -32.50 10.37
C VAL A 76 2.22 -33.78 10.05
N ILE A 77 1.64 -34.92 10.40
CA ILE A 77 2.22 -36.24 10.21
C ILE A 77 1.25 -37.02 9.34
N PHE A 78 1.69 -37.58 8.21
CA PHE A 78 0.85 -38.43 7.38
C PHE A 78 1.06 -39.90 7.80
N GLU A 79 -0.03 -40.62 8.12
CA GLU A 79 0.02 -41.98 8.68
C GLU A 79 0.23 -43.06 7.61
N ASN A 80 0.11 -42.71 6.32
CA ASN A 80 0.26 -43.61 5.16
C ASN A 80 1.17 -42.98 4.08
N ASP A 81 2.42 -42.67 4.44
CA ASP A 81 3.41 -41.92 3.62
C ASP A 81 3.64 -42.55 2.23
N ASP A 82 3.68 -43.89 2.15
CA ASP A 82 4.06 -44.62 0.93
C ASP A 82 3.13 -44.40 -0.29
N LYS A 83 1.97 -43.77 -0.10
CA LYS A 83 0.97 -43.55 -1.15
C LYS A 83 0.93 -42.13 -1.69
N LEU A 84 1.57 -41.16 -1.03
CA LEU A 84 1.55 -39.78 -1.47
C LEU A 84 2.86 -39.41 -2.18
N SER A 85 2.75 -38.51 -3.15
CA SER A 85 3.94 -37.81 -3.65
C SER A 85 4.32 -36.70 -2.66
N VAL A 86 5.60 -36.32 -2.66
CA VAL A 86 6.11 -35.21 -1.83
C VAL A 86 5.33 -33.92 -2.08
N GLU A 87 4.91 -33.66 -3.32
CA GLU A 87 4.09 -32.50 -3.67
C GLU A 87 2.66 -32.60 -3.11
N ALA A 88 2.09 -33.80 -3.03
CA ALA A 88 0.77 -34.02 -2.43
C ALA A 88 0.81 -33.85 -0.91
N GLU A 89 1.84 -34.37 -0.24
CA GLU A 89 2.08 -34.15 1.19
C GLU A 89 2.26 -32.67 1.50
N HIS A 90 3.11 -31.97 0.73
CA HIS A 90 3.36 -30.55 0.92
C HIS A 90 2.08 -29.74 0.75
N ARG A 91 1.30 -29.97 -0.33
CA ARG A 91 0.01 -29.30 -0.54
C ARG A 91 -0.97 -29.57 0.60
N GLY A 92 -1.08 -30.81 1.05
CA GLY A 92 -1.94 -31.19 2.19
C GLY A 92 -1.52 -30.50 3.48
N ALA A 93 -0.22 -30.50 3.77
CA ALA A 93 0.35 -29.84 4.95
C ALA A 93 0.14 -28.32 4.90
N SER A 94 0.35 -27.67 3.74
CA SER A 94 0.10 -26.24 3.58
C SER A 94 -1.38 -25.89 3.78
N GLN A 95 -2.29 -26.70 3.25
CA GLN A 95 -3.74 -26.49 3.47
C GLN A 95 -4.10 -26.59 4.95
N VAL A 96 -3.62 -27.62 5.65
CA VAL A 96 -3.82 -27.78 7.10
C VAL A 96 -3.23 -26.59 7.86
N PHE A 97 -2.01 -26.17 7.53
CA PHE A 97 -1.35 -25.04 8.15
C PHE A 97 -2.14 -23.74 7.96
N PHE A 98 -2.58 -23.44 6.74
CA PHE A 98 -3.36 -22.23 6.47
C PHE A 98 -4.74 -22.26 7.12
N PHE A 99 -5.39 -23.42 7.16
CA PHE A 99 -6.61 -23.58 7.93
C PHE A 99 -6.40 -23.26 9.42
N LEU A 100 -5.38 -23.86 10.04
CA LEU A 100 -5.06 -23.63 11.46
C LEU A 100 -4.73 -22.18 11.72
N ARG A 101 -3.95 -21.55 10.84
CA ARG A 101 -3.66 -20.12 10.90
C ARG A 101 -4.98 -19.33 10.88
N ASP A 102 -5.86 -19.57 9.92
CA ASP A 102 -7.08 -18.78 9.74
C ASP A 102 -8.05 -18.91 10.92
N VAL A 103 -8.10 -20.06 11.60
CA VAL A 103 -8.98 -20.25 12.77
C VAL A 103 -8.34 -19.79 14.09
N THR A 104 -7.01 -19.74 14.19
CA THR A 104 -6.30 -19.36 15.43
C THR A 104 -5.79 -17.93 15.42
N HIS A 105 -5.64 -17.32 14.26
CA HIS A 105 -5.07 -15.99 14.10
C HIS A 105 -6.16 -14.93 13.93
N SER A 106 -5.95 -13.77 14.56
CA SER A 106 -6.81 -12.60 14.38
C SER A 106 -5.99 -11.48 13.76
N HIS A 107 -6.42 -10.99 12.59
CA HIS A 107 -5.77 -9.90 11.87
C HIS A 107 -5.96 -8.55 12.60
N LYS A 108 -5.26 -8.34 13.71
CA LYS A 108 -5.31 -7.07 14.47
C LYS A 108 -4.34 -6.03 13.96
N HIS A 109 -3.22 -6.46 13.37
CA HIS A 109 -2.07 -5.59 13.09
C HIS A 109 -1.55 -5.66 11.66
N HIS A 110 -2.21 -6.40 10.77
CA HIS A 110 -1.87 -6.47 9.35
C HIS A 110 -3.08 -6.87 8.51
N SER A 111 -2.98 -6.66 7.20
CA SER A 111 -3.96 -7.13 6.22
C SER A 111 -3.96 -8.67 6.14
N PRO A 112 -5.10 -9.33 5.89
CA PRO A 112 -5.15 -10.76 5.56
C PRO A 112 -4.26 -11.14 4.36
N SER A 113 -4.00 -10.20 3.45
CA SER A 113 -3.15 -10.44 2.29
C SER A 113 -1.66 -10.65 2.63
N SER A 114 -1.21 -10.27 3.83
CA SER A 114 0.16 -10.53 4.28
C SER A 114 0.32 -11.90 4.92
N ASP A 115 -0.73 -12.70 5.04
CA ASP A 115 -0.66 -13.95 5.80
C ASP A 115 0.03 -15.09 5.04
N THR A 116 0.29 -14.89 3.75
CA THR A 116 0.99 -15.82 2.86
C THR A 116 2.52 -15.77 2.97
N ILE A 117 3.06 -15.10 3.99
CA ILE A 117 4.52 -15.00 4.21
C ILE A 117 5.13 -16.36 4.56
N LEU A 118 4.41 -17.18 5.32
CA LEU A 118 4.92 -18.44 5.85
C LEU A 118 4.43 -19.63 5.02
N ASP A 119 5.29 -20.64 4.93
CA ASP A 119 5.02 -21.90 4.27
C ASP A 119 5.47 -23.06 5.16
N VAL A 120 5.04 -24.28 4.84
CA VAL A 120 5.39 -25.50 5.57
C VAL A 120 6.76 -26.00 5.15
N THR A 121 7.56 -26.43 6.11
CA THR A 121 8.90 -26.99 5.86
C THR A 121 8.91 -28.49 6.11
N PRO A 122 9.40 -29.32 5.16
CA PRO A 122 9.55 -30.74 5.37
C PRO A 122 10.43 -31.08 6.58
N LEU A 123 9.99 -32.03 7.41
CA LEU A 123 10.76 -32.45 8.58
C LEU A 123 12.06 -33.18 8.22
N SER A 124 12.13 -33.75 7.01
CA SER A 124 13.30 -34.45 6.46
C SER A 124 14.56 -33.58 6.39
N GLU A 125 14.41 -32.25 6.26
CA GLU A 125 15.51 -31.29 6.29
C GLU A 125 16.08 -31.05 7.70
N GLY A 126 15.45 -31.62 8.72
CA GLY A 126 15.88 -31.60 10.11
C GLY A 126 15.21 -30.54 10.96
N PRO A 127 15.40 -30.61 12.30
CA PRO A 127 14.64 -29.82 13.27
C PRO A 127 14.97 -28.32 13.28
N GLN A 128 16.01 -27.90 12.55
CA GLN A 128 16.39 -26.49 12.42
C GLN A 128 15.94 -25.88 11.09
N ALA A 129 15.57 -26.69 10.10
CA ALA A 129 15.20 -26.22 8.77
C ALA A 129 13.98 -25.31 8.84
N TRP A 130 12.90 -25.76 9.47
CA TRP A 130 11.68 -24.96 9.60
C TRP A 130 11.90 -23.62 10.31
N LYS A 131 12.81 -23.57 11.29
CA LYS A 131 13.17 -22.32 11.98
C LYS A 131 13.90 -21.36 11.06
N ARG A 132 14.87 -21.89 10.31
CA ARG A 132 15.63 -21.13 9.32
C ARG A 132 14.71 -20.59 8.23
N GLU A 133 13.87 -21.44 7.64
CA GLU A 133 12.94 -21.04 6.57
C GLU A 133 11.91 -20.03 7.08
N THR A 134 11.36 -20.22 8.28
CA THR A 134 10.42 -19.24 8.87
C THR A 134 11.07 -17.86 9.03
N LEU A 135 12.25 -17.79 9.63
CA LEU A 135 12.97 -16.51 9.78
C LEU A 135 13.34 -15.90 8.43
N TYR A 136 13.83 -16.73 7.51
CA TYR A 136 14.20 -16.29 6.19
C TYR A 136 13.02 -15.65 5.45
N SER A 137 11.84 -16.29 5.47
CA SER A 137 10.63 -15.78 4.86
C SER A 137 10.16 -14.46 5.48
N LEU A 138 10.16 -14.35 6.81
CA LEU A 138 9.77 -13.12 7.52
C LEU A 138 10.70 -11.95 7.16
N TYR A 139 12.03 -12.13 7.26
CA TYR A 139 12.98 -11.06 6.94
C TYR A 139 13.02 -10.74 5.44
N ARG A 140 12.91 -11.74 4.56
CA ARG A 140 12.86 -11.51 3.10
C ARG A 140 11.64 -10.69 2.71
N TRP A 141 10.49 -10.96 3.31
CA TRP A 141 9.28 -10.17 3.09
C TRP A 141 9.48 -8.71 3.50
N VAL A 142 10.04 -8.46 4.69
CA VAL A 142 10.36 -7.10 5.18
C VAL A 142 11.30 -6.37 4.22
N ILE A 143 12.36 -7.04 3.76
CA ILE A 143 13.33 -6.46 2.81
C ILE A 143 12.64 -6.09 1.49
N HIS A 144 11.76 -6.94 0.98
CA HIS A 144 11.02 -6.69 -0.26
C HIS A 144 10.07 -5.50 -0.11
N ARG A 145 9.22 -5.51 0.93
CA ARG A 145 8.17 -4.50 1.13
C ARG A 145 8.70 -3.13 1.49
N LYS A 146 9.84 -3.06 2.19
CA LYS A 146 10.52 -1.79 2.47
C LYS A 146 10.90 -1.01 1.19
N ARG A 147 11.11 -1.70 0.05
CA ARG A 147 11.43 -1.05 -1.23
C ARG A 147 10.26 -0.28 -1.83
N ASP A 148 9.03 -0.65 -1.49
CA ASP A 148 7.81 0.00 -2.01
C ASP A 148 7.62 1.42 -1.43
N GLN A 149 8.29 1.74 -0.31
CA GLN A 149 8.34 3.07 0.31
C GLN A 149 6.97 3.67 0.69
N SER A 150 5.88 2.90 0.60
CA SER A 150 4.57 3.27 1.13
C SER A 150 4.59 3.28 2.65
N LEU A 151 4.04 4.32 3.26
CA LEU A 151 3.96 4.44 4.72
C LEU A 151 3.21 3.25 5.35
N ALA A 152 2.12 2.80 4.71
CA ALA A 152 1.35 1.65 5.18
C ALA A 152 2.18 0.36 5.16
N GLU A 153 2.92 0.11 4.08
CA GLU A 153 3.80 -1.07 3.96
C GLU A 153 4.95 -1.02 4.96
N LEU A 154 5.54 0.16 5.20
CA LEU A 154 6.58 0.32 6.20
C LEU A 154 6.07 0.06 7.63
N VAL A 155 4.82 0.42 7.94
CA VAL A 155 4.19 0.06 9.22
C VAL A 155 3.96 -1.45 9.30
N ASN A 156 3.48 -2.09 8.22
CA ASN A 156 3.31 -3.54 8.18
C ASN A 156 4.64 -4.29 8.41
N CYS A 157 5.75 -3.78 7.84
CA CYS A 157 7.10 -4.30 8.10
C CYS A 157 7.46 -4.33 9.59
N LYS A 158 7.04 -3.33 10.38
CA LYS A 158 7.27 -3.33 11.84
C LYS A 158 6.49 -4.45 12.55
N GLY A 159 5.25 -4.69 12.11
CA GLY A 159 4.44 -5.81 12.60
C GLY A 159 5.12 -7.15 12.34
N VAL A 160 5.56 -7.38 11.09
CA VAL A 160 6.27 -8.61 10.70
C VAL A 160 7.60 -8.79 11.44
N LEU A 161 8.38 -7.71 11.62
CA LEU A 161 9.60 -7.78 12.43
C LEU A 161 9.33 -8.17 13.88
N SER A 162 8.22 -7.70 14.46
CA SER A 162 7.83 -8.06 15.83
C SER A 162 7.53 -9.56 15.95
N TYR A 163 6.87 -10.16 14.95
CA TYR A 163 6.69 -11.61 14.87
C TYR A 163 8.01 -12.35 14.71
N ALA A 164 8.92 -11.86 13.86
CA ALA A 164 10.24 -12.45 13.69
C ALA A 164 11.03 -12.50 15.01
N LYS A 165 11.04 -11.40 15.77
CA LYS A 165 11.68 -11.34 17.09
C LYS A 165 11.06 -12.33 18.08
N ALA A 166 9.74 -12.35 18.18
CA ALA A 166 9.04 -13.29 19.06
C ALA A 166 9.36 -14.75 18.67
N PHE A 167 9.42 -15.06 17.38
CA PHE A 167 9.80 -16.37 16.89
C PHE A 167 11.25 -16.74 17.27
N GLU A 168 12.20 -15.80 17.11
CA GLU A 168 13.59 -16.00 17.53
C GLU A 168 13.70 -16.32 19.02
N GLU A 169 13.01 -15.54 19.87
CA GLU A 169 12.99 -15.72 21.32
C GLU A 169 12.39 -17.08 21.75
N ILE A 170 11.28 -17.49 21.13
CA ILE A 170 10.56 -18.73 21.50
C ILE A 170 11.27 -19.99 20.98
N HIS A 171 11.75 -19.96 19.73
CA HIS A 171 12.19 -21.18 19.03
C HIS A 171 13.69 -21.24 18.74
N CYS A 172 14.38 -20.11 18.63
CA CYS A 172 15.78 -20.04 18.19
C CYS A 172 16.76 -19.82 19.34
N ASP A 173 16.32 -19.23 20.46
CA ASP A 173 17.19 -19.04 21.62
C ASP A 173 17.64 -20.39 22.20
N GLN A 174 18.96 -20.60 22.22
CA GLN A 174 19.59 -21.86 22.62
C GLN A 174 19.34 -22.17 24.11
N ARG A 175 19.06 -21.15 24.93
CA ARG A 175 18.67 -21.30 26.34
C ARG A 175 17.42 -22.19 26.48
N SER A 176 16.51 -22.10 25.52
CA SER A 176 15.29 -22.92 25.46
C SER A 176 15.57 -24.39 25.15
N ALA A 177 16.69 -24.69 24.48
CA ALA A 177 17.11 -26.06 24.17
C ALA A 177 17.75 -26.75 25.39
N THR A 178 18.54 -26.02 26.19
CA THR A 178 19.15 -26.54 27.42
C THR A 178 18.09 -26.92 28.45
N LEU A 179 17.02 -26.13 28.56
CA LEU A 179 15.87 -26.44 29.44
C LEU A 179 15.08 -27.69 29.00
N ARG A 180 14.96 -27.94 27.69
CA ARG A 180 14.25 -29.13 27.18
C ARG A 180 15.11 -30.41 27.23
N SER A 181 16.42 -30.30 27.01
CA SER A 181 17.31 -31.47 27.08
C SER A 181 17.49 -32.00 28.50
N TYR A 182 17.26 -31.18 29.53
CA TYR A 182 17.34 -31.62 30.92
C TYR A 182 16.17 -32.52 31.35
N VAL A 183 15.02 -32.41 30.67
CA VAL A 183 13.80 -33.17 30.99
C VAL A 183 13.71 -34.49 30.21
N SER A 184 14.41 -34.62 29.09
CA SER A 184 14.40 -35.82 28.24
C SER A 184 15.65 -36.69 28.45
N THR A 185 15.62 -37.46 29.55
CA THR A 185 16.22 -38.81 29.74
C THR A 185 17.64 -39.14 29.21
N LYS A 186 18.43 -39.71 30.13
CA LYS A 186 19.70 -40.47 30.07
C LYS A 186 19.83 -41.56 28.96
N ARG A 187 19.47 -41.30 27.71
CA ARG A 187 19.72 -42.22 26.59
C ARG A 187 20.79 -41.59 25.71
N ALA A 188 21.97 -42.22 25.65
CA ALA A 188 23.09 -41.80 24.82
C ALA A 188 22.67 -41.78 23.35
N LEU A 189 22.31 -40.61 22.84
CA LEU A 189 22.03 -40.41 21.42
C LEU A 189 23.35 -40.53 20.64
N PRO A 190 23.33 -41.17 19.46
CA PRO A 190 24.50 -41.28 18.61
C PRO A 190 25.06 -39.89 18.27
N LYS A 191 26.39 -39.78 18.12
CA LYS A 191 27.11 -38.54 17.76
C LYS A 191 26.56 -37.95 16.46
N ARG A 192 25.51 -37.12 16.56
CA ARG A 192 24.95 -36.37 15.44
C ARG A 192 25.94 -35.27 15.03
N ARG A 193 26.04 -35.03 13.72
CA ARG A 193 26.80 -33.88 13.17
C ARG A 193 26.32 -32.59 13.85
N PRO A 194 27.22 -31.64 14.15
CA PRO A 194 26.82 -30.36 14.73
C PRO A 194 25.76 -29.73 13.82
N PHE A 195 24.59 -29.43 14.38
CA PHE A 195 23.52 -28.79 13.63
C PHE A 195 24.05 -27.48 13.03
N ALA A 196 23.72 -27.22 11.77
CA ALA A 196 24.06 -25.96 11.14
C ALA A 196 23.56 -24.80 12.01
N LYS A 197 24.45 -23.84 12.31
CA LYS A 197 24.11 -22.66 13.10
C LYS A 197 22.98 -21.90 12.38
N LEU A 198 21.91 -21.56 13.10
CA LEU A 198 20.84 -20.73 12.55
C LEU A 198 21.40 -19.37 12.09
N PRO A 199 20.86 -18.77 11.02
CA PRO A 199 21.22 -17.43 10.61
C PRO A 199 21.00 -16.46 11.77
N THR A 200 21.94 -15.53 11.97
CA THR A 200 21.81 -14.47 12.97
C THR A 200 21.39 -13.19 12.26
N TYR A 201 20.15 -12.77 12.48
CA TYR A 201 19.65 -11.51 11.94
C TYR A 201 19.85 -10.39 12.96
N ASN A 202 20.29 -9.22 12.50
CA ASN A 202 20.39 -8.04 13.36
C ASN A 202 19.04 -7.31 13.38
N HIS A 203 18.13 -7.83 14.22
CA HIS A 203 16.77 -7.30 14.36
C HIS A 203 16.75 -5.79 14.60
N GLN A 204 17.60 -5.29 15.51
CA GLN A 204 17.64 -3.87 15.88
C GLN A 204 18.02 -3.01 14.67
N THR A 205 19.07 -3.37 13.94
CA THR A 205 19.46 -2.63 12.74
C THR A 205 18.39 -2.66 11.66
N THR A 206 17.69 -3.78 11.46
CA THR A 206 16.57 -3.83 10.51
C THR A 206 15.40 -2.93 10.94
N MET A 207 15.05 -2.94 12.23
CA MET A 207 14.01 -2.10 12.82
C MET A 207 14.35 -0.61 12.68
N ASP A 208 15.57 -0.21 13.04
CA ASP A 208 16.05 1.18 12.91
C ASP A 208 15.98 1.65 11.45
N SER A 209 16.35 0.76 10.52
CA SER A 209 16.30 1.06 9.10
C SER A 209 14.88 1.21 8.55
N VAL A 210 13.90 0.46 9.09
CA VAL A 210 12.48 0.65 8.77
C VAL A 210 11.95 1.95 9.38
N ASN A 211 12.27 2.24 10.64
CA ASN A 211 11.88 3.49 11.31
C ASN A 211 12.43 4.73 10.59
N ALA A 212 13.70 4.71 10.16
CA ALA A 212 14.28 5.79 9.37
C ALA A 212 13.54 5.99 8.04
N SER A 213 13.07 4.90 7.41
CA SER A 213 12.26 4.99 6.18
C SER A 213 10.88 5.61 6.44
N ILE A 214 10.25 5.26 7.57
CA ILE A 214 8.97 5.85 8.01
C ILE A 214 9.13 7.34 8.24
N GLU A 215 10.16 7.76 8.98
CA GLU A 215 10.41 9.17 9.28
C GLU A 215 10.68 9.95 8.00
N ALA A 216 11.49 9.41 7.09
CA ALA A 216 11.74 10.03 5.79
C ALA A 216 10.45 10.19 4.95
N GLN A 217 9.51 9.24 5.01
CA GLN A 217 8.21 9.36 4.34
C GLN A 217 7.32 10.39 5.03
N ARG A 218 7.32 10.42 6.36
CA ARG A 218 6.58 11.42 7.15
C ARG A 218 7.07 12.83 6.84
N ASP A 219 8.38 13.03 6.80
CA ASP A 219 9.00 14.30 6.40
C ASP A 219 8.63 14.70 4.98
N ARG A 220 8.57 13.75 4.04
CA ARG A 220 8.13 14.03 2.67
C ARG A 220 6.66 14.47 2.61
N LEU A 221 5.81 13.91 3.45
CA LEU A 221 4.39 14.28 3.54
C LEU A 221 4.18 15.63 4.25
N LEU A 222 5.02 15.93 5.26
CA LEU A 222 4.95 17.19 6.01
C LEU A 222 5.67 18.35 5.32
N ARG A 223 6.64 18.07 4.44
CA ARG A 223 7.30 19.10 3.65
C ARG A 223 6.22 19.80 2.83
N PRO A 224 5.99 21.11 3.07
CA PRO A 224 5.01 21.85 2.31
C PRO A 224 5.40 21.70 0.85
N SER A 225 4.48 21.19 0.03
CA SER A 225 4.74 21.08 -1.40
C SER A 225 5.18 22.46 -1.89
N PHE A 226 6.13 22.50 -2.83
CA PHE A 226 6.58 23.76 -3.41
C PHE A 226 5.38 24.62 -3.86
N SER A 227 4.31 23.96 -4.33
CA SER A 227 3.03 24.62 -4.62
C SER A 227 2.36 25.27 -3.42
N SER A 228 2.24 24.59 -2.27
CA SER A 228 1.64 25.20 -1.08
C SER A 228 2.45 26.40 -0.57
N THR A 229 3.79 26.34 -0.65
CA THR A 229 4.65 27.47 -0.28
C THR A 229 4.52 28.61 -1.30
N PHE A 230 4.48 28.30 -2.60
CA PHE A 230 4.27 29.27 -3.67
C PHE A 230 2.90 29.94 -3.57
N PHE A 231 1.82 29.22 -3.29
CA PHE A 231 0.49 29.82 -3.15
C PHE A 231 0.30 30.57 -1.84
N SER A 232 0.84 30.06 -0.72
CA SER A 232 0.70 30.75 0.57
C SER A 232 1.58 32.00 0.69
N LYS A 233 2.73 32.05 0.02
CA LYS A 233 3.67 33.18 0.12
C LYS A 233 3.85 33.95 -1.18
N GLY A 234 3.88 33.28 -2.32
CA GLY A 234 4.05 33.91 -3.64
C GLY A 234 2.80 34.65 -4.10
N LEU A 235 1.61 34.07 -3.93
CA LEU A 235 0.35 34.70 -4.36
C LEU A 235 0.07 36.03 -3.62
N PRO A 236 0.23 36.14 -2.29
CA PRO A 236 0.06 37.41 -1.59
C PRO A 236 1.10 38.46 -1.98
N CYS A 237 2.38 38.07 -2.18
CA CYS A 237 3.41 38.99 -2.66
C CYS A 237 3.08 39.53 -4.06
N PHE A 238 2.59 38.67 -4.96
CA PHE A 238 2.18 39.08 -6.30
C PHE A 238 0.94 39.98 -6.26
N ALA A 239 -0.06 39.65 -5.43
CA ALA A 239 -1.25 40.47 -5.21
C ALA A 239 -0.91 41.83 -4.59
N ALA A 240 0.03 41.88 -3.63
CA ALA A 240 0.52 43.11 -3.04
C ALA A 240 1.26 43.98 -4.07
N LEU A 241 2.09 43.38 -4.92
CA LEU A 241 2.82 44.08 -5.98
C LEU A 241 1.85 44.67 -7.02
N ILE A 242 0.82 43.90 -7.44
CA ILE A 242 -0.28 44.42 -8.27
C ILE A 242 -1.00 45.57 -7.56
N SER A 243 -1.28 45.45 -6.26
CA SER A 243 -1.99 46.47 -5.48
C SER A 243 -1.19 47.75 -5.29
N ILE A 244 0.15 47.68 -5.31
CA ILE A 244 1.04 48.85 -5.24
C ILE A 244 1.19 49.53 -6.61
N VAL A 245 1.21 48.74 -7.70
CA VAL A 245 1.33 49.28 -9.07
C VAL A 245 0.01 49.86 -9.58
N SER A 246 -1.12 49.31 -9.14
CA SER A 246 -2.47 49.68 -9.60
C SER A 246 -2.84 51.17 -9.39
N PRO A 247 -2.50 51.85 -8.28
CA PRO A 247 -2.84 53.26 -8.06
C PRO A 247 -1.92 54.22 -8.82
N LEU A 248 -0.68 53.82 -9.13
CA LEU A 248 0.29 54.65 -9.84
C LEU A 248 -0.09 54.91 -11.31
N TYR A 249 -1.07 54.17 -11.84
CA TYR A 249 -1.56 54.30 -13.21
C TYR A 249 -2.93 54.98 -13.35
N LEU A 250 -3.58 55.35 -12.24
CA LEU A 250 -4.89 56.01 -12.26
C LEU A 250 -4.77 57.48 -11.85
N GLN A 251 -4.20 58.30 -12.73
CA GLN A 251 -4.55 59.72 -12.83
C GLN A 251 -5.46 59.90 -14.05
N VAL A 252 -6.75 59.63 -13.85
CA VAL A 252 -7.79 60.07 -14.78
C VAL A 252 -8.59 61.14 -14.03
N SER A 253 -8.30 62.39 -14.34
CA SER A 253 -9.16 63.52 -13.97
C SER A 253 -10.47 63.36 -14.73
N ASP A 254 -11.61 63.27 -14.04
CA ASP A 254 -12.90 63.50 -14.70
C ASP A 254 -13.98 63.92 -13.71
N GLU A 255 -14.59 65.07 -14.00
CA GLU A 255 -15.59 65.77 -13.18
C GLU A 255 -17.06 65.36 -13.48
N HIS A 256 -17.38 64.43 -14.38
CA HIS A 256 -18.74 64.39 -14.97
C HIS A 256 -19.47 63.02 -15.07
N PHE A 257 -19.14 61.99 -14.28
CA PHE A 257 -19.84 60.69 -14.35
C PHE A 257 -20.50 60.22 -13.05
N GLY A 258 -21.76 59.76 -13.15
CA GLY A 258 -22.54 59.17 -12.06
C GLY A 258 -22.01 57.81 -11.58
N GLY A 259 -22.15 57.55 -10.27
CA GLY A 259 -21.33 56.59 -9.51
C GLY A 259 -21.27 55.13 -9.99
N GLN A 260 -22.32 54.57 -10.60
CA GLN A 260 -22.27 53.18 -11.10
C GLN A 260 -21.59 53.06 -12.47
N GLN A 261 -21.81 54.01 -13.37
CA GLN A 261 -21.12 54.02 -14.67
C GLN A 261 -19.62 54.25 -14.48
N MET A 262 -19.25 55.10 -13.52
CA MET A 262 -17.85 55.39 -13.17
C MET A 262 -17.07 54.16 -12.71
N ALA A 263 -17.71 53.23 -11.98
CA ALA A 263 -17.06 52.01 -11.53
C ALA A 263 -16.75 51.05 -12.71
N VAL A 264 -17.70 50.90 -13.63
CA VAL A 264 -17.54 50.02 -14.81
C VAL A 264 -16.49 50.57 -15.77
N THR A 265 -16.51 51.88 -16.05
CA THR A 265 -15.50 52.50 -16.92
C THR A 265 -14.11 52.47 -16.29
N ARG A 266 -13.97 52.67 -14.97
CA ARG A 266 -12.67 52.55 -14.28
C ARG A 266 -12.12 51.13 -14.32
N VAL A 267 -12.95 50.11 -14.14
CA VAL A 267 -12.50 48.70 -14.26
C VAL A 267 -12.11 48.40 -15.71
N ALA A 268 -12.87 48.85 -16.70
CA ALA A 268 -12.56 48.65 -18.11
C ALA A 268 -11.28 49.37 -18.54
N GLN A 269 -11.08 50.62 -18.12
CA GLN A 269 -9.86 51.40 -18.35
C GLN A 269 -8.65 50.78 -17.66
N TRP A 270 -8.81 50.31 -16.41
CA TRP A 270 -7.74 49.60 -15.72
C TRP A 270 -7.36 48.30 -16.43
N LEU A 271 -8.34 47.50 -16.85
CA LEU A 271 -8.12 46.26 -17.60
C LEU A 271 -7.44 46.52 -18.95
N THR A 272 -7.80 47.58 -19.66
CA THR A 272 -7.17 47.95 -20.94
C THR A 272 -5.77 48.49 -20.75
N ALA A 273 -5.53 49.35 -19.75
CA ALA A 273 -4.20 49.87 -19.44
C ALA A 273 -3.23 48.76 -18.96
N ASN A 274 -3.76 47.72 -18.32
CA ASN A 274 -2.99 46.61 -17.79
C ASN A 274 -3.14 45.33 -18.62
N ILE A 275 -3.64 45.41 -19.87
CA ILE A 275 -3.97 44.24 -20.67
C ILE A 275 -2.75 43.36 -20.91
N LEU A 276 -1.55 43.94 -21.06
CA LEU A 276 -0.30 43.19 -21.20
C LEU A 276 0.08 42.44 -19.93
N VAL A 277 -0.20 43.00 -18.75
CA VAL A 277 0.08 42.34 -17.46
C VAL A 277 -0.94 41.23 -17.20
N VAL A 278 -2.22 41.45 -17.51
CA VAL A 278 -3.28 40.46 -17.35
C VAL A 278 -3.11 39.30 -18.34
N VAL A 279 -2.90 39.62 -19.63
CA VAL A 279 -2.66 38.62 -20.68
C VAL A 279 -1.32 37.93 -20.46
N GLY A 280 -0.26 38.67 -20.13
CA GLY A 280 1.05 38.10 -19.83
C GLY A 280 1.03 37.21 -18.59
N GLY A 281 0.33 37.60 -17.53
CA GLY A 281 0.13 36.79 -16.33
C GLY A 281 -0.68 35.52 -16.61
N ALA A 282 -1.79 35.64 -17.34
CA ALA A 282 -2.60 34.49 -17.76
C ALA A 282 -1.82 33.54 -18.68
N PHE A 283 -1.04 34.07 -19.62
CA PHE A 283 -0.19 33.31 -20.52
C PHE A 283 0.93 32.61 -19.75
N LEU A 284 1.59 33.28 -18.80
CA LEU A 284 2.63 32.70 -17.97
C LEU A 284 2.09 31.57 -17.10
N VAL A 285 0.93 31.76 -16.46
CA VAL A 285 0.26 30.72 -15.67
C VAL A 285 -0.10 29.52 -16.55
N SER A 286 -0.66 29.78 -17.74
CA SER A 286 -1.03 28.72 -18.70
C SER A 286 0.18 27.99 -19.25
N PHE A 287 1.26 28.71 -19.57
CA PHE A 287 2.53 28.15 -20.04
C PHE A 287 3.21 27.30 -18.96
N LEU A 288 3.22 27.76 -17.71
CA LEU A 288 3.76 27.00 -16.58
C LEU A 288 2.93 25.73 -16.32
N ALA A 289 1.59 25.82 -16.41
CA ALA A 289 0.71 24.65 -16.31
C ALA A 289 0.94 23.65 -17.46
N MET A 290 1.09 24.13 -18.70
CA MET A 290 1.33 23.29 -19.87
C MET A 290 2.72 22.64 -19.83
N ARG A 291 3.76 23.40 -19.50
CA ARG A 291 5.13 22.88 -19.35
C ARG A 291 5.23 21.85 -18.23
N SER A 292 4.44 22.02 -17.16
CA SER A 292 4.30 20.99 -16.14
C SER A 292 3.64 19.71 -16.64
N ALA A 293 2.65 19.80 -17.51
CA ALA A 293 1.96 18.63 -18.04
C ALA A 293 2.85 17.84 -19.01
N TYR A 294 3.69 18.54 -19.78
CA TYR A 294 4.55 17.94 -20.80
C TYR A 294 5.90 17.45 -20.28
N SER A 295 6.44 18.10 -19.24
CA SER A 295 7.64 17.61 -18.59
C SER A 295 7.28 16.38 -17.75
N LYS A 296 7.86 15.21 -18.07
CA LYS A 296 7.81 14.02 -17.19
C LYS A 296 8.44 14.28 -15.80
N SER A 297 8.98 15.46 -15.54
CA SER A 297 9.33 15.89 -14.19
C SER A 297 8.05 16.15 -13.41
N LYS A 298 7.92 15.50 -12.25
CA LYS A 298 6.80 15.66 -11.30
C LYS A 298 6.83 17.04 -10.62
N PHE A 299 6.91 18.14 -11.39
CA PHE A 299 7.01 19.48 -10.82
C PHE A 299 5.67 20.00 -10.31
N PHE A 300 4.55 19.58 -10.92
CA PHE A 300 3.23 19.78 -10.33
C PHE A 300 2.47 18.46 -10.25
N SER A 301 2.14 18.05 -9.02
CA SER A 301 1.26 16.92 -8.76
C SER A 301 -0.15 17.21 -9.30
N SER A 302 -0.89 16.19 -9.74
CA SER A 302 -2.30 16.25 -10.15
C SER A 302 -3.21 17.03 -9.17
N ASN A 303 -2.82 17.11 -7.90
CA ASN A 303 -3.53 17.87 -6.88
C ASN A 303 -3.52 19.40 -7.11
N LEU A 304 -2.54 19.94 -7.84
CA LEU A 304 -2.45 21.39 -8.09
C LEU A 304 -3.61 21.91 -8.93
N GLN A 305 -4.02 21.14 -9.94
CA GLN A 305 -5.15 21.51 -10.79
C GLN A 305 -6.44 21.54 -9.97
N HIS A 306 -6.62 20.57 -9.06
CA HIS A 306 -7.73 20.53 -8.12
C HIS A 306 -7.71 21.69 -7.11
N ASP A 307 -6.54 22.05 -6.59
CA ASP A 307 -6.39 23.12 -5.61
C ASP A 307 -6.59 24.50 -6.24
N LEU A 308 -6.07 24.75 -7.45
CA LEU A 308 -6.36 25.96 -8.23
C LEU A 308 -7.86 26.07 -8.55
N LEU A 309 -8.48 24.96 -8.95
CA LEU A 309 -9.92 24.92 -9.21
C LEU A 309 -10.73 25.24 -7.94
N ARG A 310 -10.34 24.70 -6.78
CA ARG A 310 -10.97 25.02 -5.49
C ARG A 310 -10.83 26.48 -5.10
N VAL A 311 -9.65 27.06 -5.27
CA VAL A 311 -9.40 28.47 -4.94
C VAL A 311 -10.27 29.37 -5.82
N VAL A 312 -10.32 29.11 -7.13
CA VAL A 312 -11.18 29.86 -8.06
C VAL A 312 -12.67 29.70 -7.73
N ILE A 313 -13.13 28.48 -7.42
CA ILE A 313 -14.51 28.19 -7.00
C ILE A 313 -14.86 28.91 -5.68
N SER A 314 -13.92 28.96 -4.72
CA SER A 314 -14.18 29.56 -3.40
C SER A 314 -14.20 31.09 -3.40
N LEU A 315 -13.53 31.73 -4.36
CA LEU A 315 -13.35 33.19 -4.41
C LEU A 315 -14.36 33.91 -5.32
N THR A 316 -15.21 33.21 -6.07
CA THR A 316 -16.18 33.85 -6.97
C THR A 316 -17.64 33.55 -6.60
N PRO A 317 -18.50 34.58 -6.40
CA PRO A 317 -19.94 34.37 -6.31
C PRO A 317 -20.42 33.66 -7.58
N LYS A 318 -21.40 32.74 -7.47
CA LYS A 318 -21.82 31.81 -8.54
C LYS A 318 -22.04 32.44 -9.93
N ARG A 319 -22.42 33.72 -10.01
CA ARG A 319 -22.62 34.45 -11.28
C ARG A 319 -21.31 34.89 -11.96
N ASN A 320 -20.26 35.17 -11.18
CA ASN A 320 -18.93 35.55 -11.67
C ASN A 320 -18.06 34.35 -12.00
N PHE A 321 -18.36 33.17 -11.41
CA PHE A 321 -17.70 31.92 -11.75
C PHE A 321 -17.93 31.53 -13.22
N VAL A 322 -19.16 31.69 -13.73
CA VAL A 322 -19.50 31.41 -15.13
C VAL A 322 -18.73 32.34 -16.08
N ILE A 323 -18.64 33.63 -15.75
CA ILE A 323 -17.91 34.62 -16.56
C ILE A 323 -16.40 34.34 -16.53
N ALA A 324 -15.82 34.07 -15.35
CA ALA A 324 -14.41 33.72 -15.21
C ALA A 324 -14.08 32.42 -15.94
N PHE A 325 -14.94 31.41 -15.85
CA PHE A 325 -14.80 30.15 -16.57
C PHE A 325 -14.87 30.35 -18.10
N PHE A 326 -15.82 31.16 -18.58
CA PHE A 326 -15.92 31.52 -20.00
C PHE A 326 -14.70 32.31 -20.48
N LEU A 327 -14.19 33.26 -19.70
CA LEU A 327 -12.99 34.01 -20.04
C LEU A 327 -11.74 33.13 -20.08
N ILE A 328 -11.59 32.22 -19.11
CA ILE A 328 -10.49 31.24 -19.12
C ILE A 328 -10.62 30.32 -20.34
N ALA A 329 -11.82 29.85 -20.67
CA ALA A 329 -12.05 29.02 -21.86
C ALA A 329 -11.72 29.78 -23.16
N ILE A 330 -12.16 31.04 -23.30
CA ILE A 330 -11.87 31.89 -24.46
C ILE A 330 -10.36 32.16 -24.58
N LEU A 331 -9.69 32.49 -23.46
CA LEU A 331 -8.24 32.71 -23.44
C LEU A 331 -7.46 31.43 -23.76
N SER A 332 -7.96 30.26 -23.34
CA SER A 332 -7.37 28.96 -23.67
C SER A 332 -7.47 28.68 -25.18
N VAL A 333 -8.63 28.92 -25.78
CA VAL A 333 -8.85 28.75 -27.23
C VAL A 333 -8.00 29.74 -28.03
N LEU A 334 -7.92 31.01 -27.60
CA LEU A 334 -7.06 32.01 -28.22
C LEU A 334 -5.58 31.66 -28.09
N GLY A 335 -5.14 31.14 -26.95
CA GLY A 335 -3.76 30.68 -26.76
C GLY A 335 -3.37 29.55 -27.72
N VAL A 336 -4.26 28.58 -27.93
CA VAL A 336 -4.05 27.51 -28.91
C VAL A 336 -4.02 28.04 -30.34
N ALA A 337 -4.95 28.95 -30.69
CA ALA A 337 -5.00 29.54 -32.03
C ALA A 337 -3.77 30.41 -32.34
N LEU A 338 -3.33 31.23 -31.39
CA LEU A 338 -2.11 32.05 -31.52
C LEU A 338 -0.85 31.18 -31.57
N GLY A 339 -0.79 30.10 -30.80
CA GLY A 339 0.30 29.12 -30.89
C GLY A 339 0.37 28.46 -32.27
N ALA A 340 -0.77 28.04 -32.82
CA ALA A 340 -0.85 27.47 -34.17
C ALA A 340 -0.44 28.49 -35.24
N ALA A 341 -0.90 29.75 -35.13
CA ALA A 341 -0.52 30.83 -36.04
C ALA A 341 0.98 31.16 -35.96
N TRP A 342 1.57 31.13 -34.76
CA TRP A 342 3.00 31.31 -34.56
C TRP A 342 3.81 30.21 -35.27
N PHE A 343 3.45 28.95 -35.07
CA PHE A 343 4.12 27.83 -35.74
C PHE A 343 3.98 27.87 -37.27
N ALA A 344 2.83 28.29 -37.78
CA ALA A 344 2.62 28.47 -39.22
C ALA A 344 3.51 29.60 -39.78
N TRP A 345 3.57 30.73 -39.09
CA TRP A 345 4.44 31.85 -39.46
C TRP A 345 5.92 31.47 -39.41
N GLU A 346 6.35 30.74 -38.37
CA GLU A 346 7.73 30.28 -38.24
C GLU A 346 8.13 29.30 -39.36
N ALA A 347 7.21 28.43 -39.78
CA ALA A 347 7.42 27.52 -40.92
C ALA A 347 7.57 28.26 -42.26
N GLU A 348 6.83 29.35 -42.48
CA GLU A 348 6.96 30.19 -43.68
C GLU A 348 8.20 31.10 -43.65
N ALA A 349 8.58 31.59 -42.47
CA ALA A 349 9.75 32.47 -42.29
C ALA A 349 11.09 31.71 -42.37
N GLN A 350 11.11 30.42 -42.05
CA GLN A 350 12.32 29.60 -42.03
C GLN A 350 13.13 29.61 -43.34
N PRO A 351 12.53 29.40 -44.53
CA PRO A 351 13.28 29.44 -45.79
C PRO A 351 13.85 30.82 -46.14
N ILE A 352 13.18 31.91 -45.72
CA ILE A 352 13.67 33.28 -45.95
C ILE A 352 14.92 33.54 -45.08
N TRP A 353 14.89 33.12 -43.82
CA TRP A 353 16.06 33.18 -42.94
C TRP A 353 17.23 32.33 -43.44
N GLN A 354 16.94 31.14 -44.00
CA GLN A 354 17.96 30.29 -44.61
C GLN A 354 18.56 30.89 -45.88
N ALA A 355 17.78 31.66 -46.66
CA ALA A 355 18.27 32.37 -47.84
C ALA A 355 19.14 33.59 -47.45
N PHE A 356 18.74 34.34 -46.42
CA PHE A 356 19.48 35.50 -45.92
C PHE A 356 20.86 35.10 -45.37
N ASN A 357 20.97 33.96 -44.68
CA ASN A 357 22.24 33.46 -44.13
C ASN A 357 23.18 32.80 -45.16
N ARG A 358 22.79 32.73 -46.45
CA ARG A 358 23.65 32.22 -47.53
C ARG A 358 24.30 33.32 -48.37
N VAL A 359 23.95 34.57 -48.13
CA VAL A 359 24.63 35.78 -48.64
C VAL A 359 25.65 36.21 -47.61
#